data_AF-A0A8T3YFD6-F1
#
_entry.id   AF-A0A8T3YFD6-F1
#
_cell.length_a   1.000
_cell.length_b   1.000
_cell.length_c   1.000
_cell.angle_alpha   90.00
_cell.angle_beta   90.00
_cell.angle_gamma   90.00
#
_symmetry.space_group_name_H-M   'P 1'
#
loop_
_entity.id
_entity.type
_entity.pdbx_description
1 polymer ?
#
loop_
_entity_poly.entity_id
_entity_poly.type
_entity_poly.pdbx_seq_one_letter_code
_entity_poly.pdbx_strand_id
1 'polypeptide(L)'
;MALKSELGRIDLIRVGFHHRGKLEKNDVLGARTAVRSYFQSRQYQVTVAAEGTTLVVYGCSRRPGPADWEGIAAVLAKDGYQARIRHGA
;
A
#
# COMPACT_ATOMS: atom_id res chain seq x y z
N MET A 1 23.40 13.46 8.76
CA MET A 1 23.11 12.02 8.68
C MET A 1 22.10 11.78 7.57
N ALA A 2 22.59 11.34 6.41
CA ALA A 2 21.78 11.19 5.20
C ALA A 2 21.19 9.79 5.14
N LEU A 3 19.88 9.67 5.34
CA LEU A 3 19.09 8.44 5.14
C LEU A 3 18.88 8.19 3.63
N LYS A 4 19.98 8.17 2.86
CA LYS A 4 20.00 8.09 1.39
C LYS A 4 21.01 7.02 0.92
N SER A 5 21.00 5.83 1.49
CA SER A 5 21.80 4.68 1.05
C SER A 5 21.20 3.50 1.80
N GLU A 6 20.37 2.63 1.24
CA GLU A 6 20.76 1.53 0.33
C GLU A 6 19.58 1.02 -0.53
N LEU A 7 18.41 1.65 -0.45
CA LEU A 7 17.28 1.35 -1.34
C LEU A 7 17.18 2.48 -2.37
N GLY A 8 17.86 2.32 -3.50
CA GLY A 8 17.90 3.31 -4.57
C GLY A 8 16.50 3.78 -4.95
N ARG A 9 16.18 5.06 -4.70
CA ARG A 9 14.91 5.73 -5.02
C ARG A 9 13.69 4.82 -4.86
N ILE A 10 13.33 4.53 -3.62
CA ILE A 10 12.01 3.98 -3.32
C ILE A 10 10.99 5.07 -3.66
N ASP A 11 10.25 4.91 -4.75
CA ASP A 11 9.02 5.64 -5.01
C ASP A 11 8.11 5.52 -3.76
N LEU A 12 7.95 6.62 -3.04
CA LEU A 12 7.16 6.68 -1.82
C LEU A 12 5.71 6.93 -2.21
N ILE A 13 4.96 5.85 -2.49
CA ILE A 13 3.61 5.94 -3.05
C ILE A 13 2.58 5.85 -1.90
N ARG A 14 1.95 6.97 -1.58
CA ARG A 14 0.86 6.99 -0.61
C ARG A 14 -0.42 6.50 -1.28
N VAL A 15 -0.82 5.28 -0.98
CA VAL A 15 -2.13 4.77 -1.40
C VAL A 15 -3.15 5.06 -0.31
N GLY A 16 -3.71 6.26 -0.30
CA GLY A 16 -4.75 6.66 0.66
C GLY A 16 -5.97 5.76 0.55
N PHE A 17 -6.17 4.81 1.45
CA PHE A 17 -7.43 4.08 1.51
C PHE A 17 -8.39 4.83 2.41
N HIS A 18 -9.61 5.10 1.94
CA HIS A 18 -10.64 5.74 2.77
C HIS A 18 -11.76 4.72 2.95
N HIS A 19 -11.95 4.23 4.17
CA HIS A 19 -13.12 3.45 4.52
C HIS A 19 -14.26 4.42 4.88
N ARG A 20 -15.49 4.13 4.42
CA ARG A 20 -16.65 5.04 4.60
C ARG A 20 -17.19 5.08 6.04
N GLY A 21 -16.64 4.28 6.96
CA GLY A 21 -16.99 4.22 8.39
C GLY A 21 -15.78 4.15 9.31
N LYS A 22 -16.01 4.04 10.64
CA LYS A 22 -14.92 3.80 11.62
C LYS A 22 -14.26 2.46 11.29
N LEU A 23 -12.95 2.48 11.02
CA LEU A 23 -12.17 1.26 10.87
C LEU A 23 -11.85 0.69 12.26
N GLU A 24 -12.20 -0.57 12.49
CA GLU A 24 -11.73 -1.29 13.65
C GLU A 24 -10.29 -1.77 13.42
N LYS A 25 -9.57 -2.08 14.50
CA LYS A 25 -8.18 -2.58 14.41
C LYS A 25 -8.07 -3.82 13.52
N ASN A 26 -9.11 -4.67 13.49
CA ASN A 26 -9.13 -5.89 12.68
C ASN A 26 -9.23 -5.60 11.18
N ASP A 27 -9.98 -4.57 10.79
CA ASP A 27 -10.12 -4.16 9.39
C ASP A 27 -8.76 -3.72 8.82
N VAL A 28 -8.07 -2.85 9.57
CA VAL A 28 -6.74 -2.35 9.20
C VAL A 28 -5.72 -3.49 9.07
N LEU A 29 -5.78 -4.48 9.95
CA LEU A 29 -4.90 -5.66 9.87
C LEU A 29 -5.22 -6.52 8.64
N GLY A 30 -6.50 -6.73 8.33
CA GLY A 30 -6.96 -7.45 7.15
C GLY A 30 -6.47 -6.80 5.86
N ALA A 31 -6.67 -5.49 5.73
CA ALA A 31 -6.22 -4.75 4.55
C ALA A 31 -4.69 -4.70 4.41
N ARG A 32 -3.96 -4.56 5.53
CA ARG A 32 -2.48 -4.65 5.52
C ARG A 32 -2.01 -6.03 5.05
N THR A 33 -2.70 -7.08 5.48
CA THR A 33 -2.41 -8.47 5.06
C THR A 33 -2.71 -8.66 3.58
N ALA A 34 -3.85 -8.18 3.09
CA ALA A 34 -4.23 -8.26 1.68
C ALA A 34 -3.20 -7.58 0.76
N VAL A 35 -2.76 -6.36 1.12
CA VAL A 35 -1.69 -5.64 0.39
C VAL A 35 -0.41 -6.46 0.36
N ARG A 36 0.04 -6.94 1.53
CA ARG A 36 1.28 -7.71 1.62
C ARG A 36 1.20 -8.99 0.78
N SER A 37 0.11 -9.74 0.87
CA SER A 37 -0.11 -10.97 0.11
C SER A 37 -0.16 -10.73 -1.40
N TYR A 38 -0.80 -9.64 -1.85
CA TYR A 38 -0.89 -9.27 -3.26
C TYR A 38 0.49 -8.98 -3.88
N PHE A 39 1.33 -8.24 -3.15
CA PHE A 39 2.67 -7.90 -3.59
C PHE A 39 3.65 -9.08 -3.47
N GLN A 40 3.50 -9.88 -2.40
CA GLN A 40 4.31 -11.07 -2.18
C GLN A 40 4.07 -12.14 -3.27
N SER A 41 2.81 -12.34 -3.70
CA SER A 41 2.50 -13.28 -4.79
C SER A 41 3.13 -12.88 -6.14
N ARG A 42 3.49 -11.60 -6.27
CA ARG A 42 4.19 -11.02 -7.42
C ARG A 42 5.67 -10.76 -7.14
N GLN A 43 6.23 -11.38 -6.10
CA GLN A 43 7.65 -11.28 -5.74
C GLN A 43 8.16 -9.85 -5.47
N TYR A 44 7.27 -8.96 -5.01
CA TYR A 44 7.67 -7.66 -4.49
C TYR A 44 7.95 -7.77 -2.99
N GLN A 45 9.01 -7.11 -2.52
CA GLN A 45 9.16 -6.77 -1.12
C GLN A 45 8.54 -5.39 -0.92
N VAL A 46 7.59 -5.25 0.00
CA VAL A 46 6.91 -3.98 0.29
C VAL A 46 6.78 -3.80 1.79
N THR A 47 6.78 -2.55 2.23
CA THR A 47 6.42 -2.15 3.59
C THR A 47 5.05 -1.48 3.56
N VAL A 48 4.19 -1.85 4.51
CA VAL A 48 2.84 -1.31 4.61
C VAL A 48 2.65 -0.74 6.02
N ALA A 49 2.37 0.55 6.10
CA ALA A 49 1.97 1.24 7.33
C ALA A 49 0.47 1.58 7.30
N ALA A 50 -0.11 1.78 8.47
CA ALA A 50 -1.47 2.29 8.63
C ALA A 50 -1.41 3.58 9.44
N GLU A 51 -2.07 4.63 8.97
CA GLU A 51 -2.18 5.93 9.61
C GLU A 51 -3.67 6.31 9.67
N GLY A 52 -4.30 6.08 10.82
CA GLY A 52 -5.74 6.24 10.98
C GLY A 52 -6.52 5.32 10.03
N THR A 53 -7.24 5.91 9.08
CA THR A 53 -8.01 5.17 8.07
C THR A 53 -7.24 4.83 6.81
N THR A 54 -6.01 5.35 6.66
CA THR A 54 -5.19 5.24 5.45
C THR A 54 -4.12 4.16 5.59
N LEU A 55 -3.90 3.34 4.55
CA LEU A 55 -2.69 2.52 4.44
C LEU A 55 -1.65 3.23 3.56
N VAL A 56 -0.38 2.99 3.80
CA VAL A 56 0.70 3.56 3.00
C VAL A 56 1.61 2.43 2.60
N VAL A 57 1.81 2.25 1.29
CA VAL A 57 2.69 1.23 0.72
C VAL A 57 3.97 1.89 0.27
N TYR A 58 5.10 1.48 0.83
CA TYR A 58 6.40 2.06 0.52
C TYR A 58 7.48 0.97 0.56
N GLY A 59 8.70 1.30 0.19
CA GLY A 59 9.81 0.36 0.22
C GLY A 59 9.66 -0.79 -0.77
N CYS A 60 9.06 -0.55 -1.94
CA CYS A 60 8.92 -1.56 -2.97
C CYS A 60 10.30 -1.95 -3.54
N SER A 61 10.63 -3.25 -3.56
CA SER A 61 11.91 -3.77 -4.11
C SER A 61 12.13 -3.47 -5.59
N ARG A 62 11.04 -3.24 -6.33
CA ARG A 62 11.03 -2.80 -7.72
C ARG A 62 9.80 -1.92 -7.94
N ARG A 63 9.85 -1.02 -8.91
CA ARG A 63 8.77 -0.07 -9.20
C ARG A 63 7.52 -0.80 -9.71
N PRO A 64 6.41 -0.82 -8.97
CA PRO A 64 5.18 -1.46 -9.43
C PRO A 64 4.53 -0.63 -10.53
N GLY A 65 3.97 -1.31 -11.54
CA GLY A 65 3.32 -0.67 -12.66
C GLY A 65 1.89 -0.21 -12.33
N PRO A 66 1.26 0.58 -13.21
CA PRO A 66 -0.14 1.00 -13.06
C PRO A 66 -1.10 -0.18 -12.80
N ALA A 67 -0.91 -1.30 -13.50
CA ALA A 67 -1.74 -2.51 -13.34
C ALA A 67 -1.59 -3.18 -11.98
N ASP A 68 -0.41 -3.11 -11.35
CA ASP A 68 -0.22 -3.61 -9.97
C ASP A 68 -1.03 -2.76 -8.98
N TRP A 69 -1.06 -1.45 -9.20
CA TRP A 69 -1.80 -0.51 -8.36
C TRP A 69 -3.31 -0.64 -8.54
N GLU A 70 -3.79 -0.79 -9.78
CA GLU A 70 -5.20 -1.08 -10.05
C GLU A 70 -5.63 -2.42 -9.46
N GLY A 71 -4.78 -3.44 -9.55
CA GLY A 71 -5.09 -4.74 -9.00
C GLY A 71 -5.18 -4.74 -7.47
N ILE A 72 -4.28 -4.06 -6.77
CA ILE A 72 -4.41 -3.94 -5.30
C ILE A 72 -5.61 -3.07 -4.91
N ALA A 73 -5.89 -1.99 -5.66
CA ALA A 73 -7.09 -1.19 -5.46
C ALA A 73 -8.36 -2.03 -5.60
N ALA A 74 -8.42 -2.92 -6.60
CA ALA A 74 -9.56 -3.82 -6.80
C ALA A 74 -9.71 -4.87 -5.70
N VAL A 75 -8.60 -5.41 -5.18
CA VAL A 75 -8.64 -6.34 -4.02
C VAL A 75 -9.26 -5.65 -2.81
N LEU A 76 -8.78 -4.46 -2.49
CA LEU A 76 -9.24 -3.71 -1.32
C LEU A 76 -10.66 -3.15 -1.52
N ALA A 77 -11.07 -2.85 -2.75
CA ALA A 77 -12.45 -2.46 -3.04
C ALA A 77 -13.48 -3.55 -2.67
N LYS A 78 -13.11 -4.84 -2.78
CA LYS A 78 -13.97 -5.95 -2.36
C LYS A 78 -14.24 -5.94 -0.85
N ASP A 79 -13.28 -5.45 -0.08
CA ASP A 79 -13.38 -5.30 1.38
C ASP A 79 -13.91 -3.91 1.79
N GLY A 80 -14.45 -3.12 0.84
CA GLY A 80 -15.09 -1.84 1.11
C GLY A 80 -14.14 -0.63 1.21
N TYR A 81 -12.86 -0.78 0.86
CA TYR A 81 -11.90 0.31 0.86
C TYR A 81 -11.91 1.08 -0.46
N GLN A 82 -11.87 2.42 -0.40
CA GLN A 82 -11.64 3.24 -1.59
C GLN A 82 -10.16 3.58 -1.72
N ALA A 83 -9.50 3.07 -2.75
CA ALA A 83 -8.11 3.37 -3.04
C ALA A 83 -7.95 4.76 -3.68
N ARG A 84 -7.11 5.62 -3.08
CA ARG A 84 -6.58 6.84 -3.70
C ARG A 84 -5.08 6.69 -3.88
N ILE A 85 -4.68 6.30 -5.08
CA ILE A 85 -3.26 6.16 -5.41
C ILE A 85 -2.68 7.55 -5.64
N ARG A 86 -1.78 7.99 -4.76
CA ARG A 86 -0.96 9.20 -4.96
C ARG A 86 0.49 8.80 -5.11
N HIS A 87 1.03 9.01 -6.30
CA HIS A 87 2.46 8.87 -6.53
C HIS A 87 3.17 10.06 -5.87
N GLY A 88 3.96 9.80 -4.82
CA GLY A 88 4.87 10.80 -4.27
C GLY A 88 6.04 10.98 -5.22
N ALA A 89 6.31 12.24 -5.60
CA ALA A 89 7.45 12.63 -6.42
C ALA A 89 8.77 12.56 -5.64
#